data_AF-A0A524NMX3-F1
#
_entry.id   AF-A0A524NMX3-F1
#
_cell.length_a   1.000
_cell.length_b   1.000
_cell.length_c   1.000
_cell.angle_alpha   90.00
_cell.angle_beta   90.00
_cell.angle_gamma   90.00
#
_symmetry.space_group_name_H-M   'P 1'
#
loop_
_entity.id
_entity.type
_entity.pdbx_description
1 polymer ?
#
loop_
_entity_poly.entity_id
_entity_poly.type
_entity_poly.pdbx_seq_one_letter_code
_entity_poly.pdbx_strand_id
1 'polypeptide(L)'
;CLDVTVLSEQVLGPLLNITDLRKSKRIDFVGGIRGLEELSRRVDSGEMAIAFALYPVSMKQLMDIADNGMIMPPKTTWFEPKLRSGLVIHSLD
;
A
#
# COMPACT_ATOMS: atom_id res chain seq x y z
N CYS A 1 -14.52 0.79 1.36
CA CYS A 1 -13.48 1.05 2.36
C CYS A 1 -12.34 0.08 2.11
N LEU A 2 -11.08 0.53 2.15
CA LEU A 2 -9.91 -0.34 2.00
C LEU A 2 -9.38 -0.74 3.37
N ASP A 3 -8.92 -1.98 3.53
CA ASP A 3 -8.36 -2.49 4.79
C ASP A 3 -7.21 -1.62 5.33
N VAL A 4 -6.40 -1.06 4.42
CA VAL A 4 -5.31 -0.14 4.77
C VAL A 4 -5.82 1.16 5.41
N THR A 5 -7.00 1.64 5.03
CA THR A 5 -7.63 2.82 5.61
C THR A 5 -8.06 2.52 7.04
N VAL A 6 -8.71 1.39 7.26
CA VAL A 6 -9.10 0.93 8.61
C VAL A 6 -7.87 0.77 9.50
N LEU A 7 -6.82 0.11 9.01
CA LEU A 7 -5.57 -0.06 9.76
C LEU A 7 -4.96 1.30 10.13
N SER A 8 -4.96 2.25 9.19
CA SER A 8 -4.36 3.57 9.40
C SER A 8 -5.12 4.41 10.42
N GLU A 9 -6.45 4.46 10.29
CA GLU A 9 -7.32 5.28 11.15
C GLU A 9 -7.54 4.69 12.54
N GLN A 10 -7.55 3.37 12.68
CA GLN A 10 -7.87 2.71 13.95
C GLN A 10 -6.64 2.27 14.74
N VAL A 11 -5.52 1.96 14.05
CA VAL A 11 -4.33 1.38 14.69
C VAL A 11 -3.11 2.29 14.54
N LEU A 12 -2.70 2.61 13.30
CA LEU A 12 -1.42 3.31 13.08
C LEU A 12 -1.43 4.72 13.67
N GLY A 13 -2.50 5.48 13.45
CA GLY A 13 -2.66 6.82 14.03
C GLY A 13 -2.84 6.78 15.55
N PRO A 14 -3.95 6.20 16.06
CA PRO A 14 -4.29 6.28 17.49
C PRO A 14 -3.33 5.56 18.42
N LEU A 15 -2.83 4.38 18.03
CA LEU A 15 -2.04 3.53 18.92
C LEU A 15 -0.53 3.69 18.70
N LEU A 16 -0.09 3.90 17.46
CA LEU A 16 1.34 3.93 17.12
C LEU A 16 1.87 5.34 16.83
N ASN A 17 0.98 6.34 16.76
CA ASN A 17 1.27 7.73 16.41
C ASN A 17 1.98 7.89 15.05
N ILE A 18 1.55 7.09 14.07
CA ILE A 18 2.00 7.14 12.68
C ILE A 18 0.88 7.79 11.87
N THR A 19 1.00 9.10 11.65
CA THR A 19 -0.03 9.92 10.98
C THR A 19 0.23 10.16 9.50
N ASP A 20 1.50 10.15 9.07
CA ASP A 20 1.90 10.29 7.66
C ASP A 20 2.74 9.09 7.22
N LEU A 21 2.11 8.16 6.49
CA LEU A 21 2.75 6.95 5.95
C LEU A 21 3.80 7.25 4.87
N ARG A 22 3.82 8.45 4.29
CA ARG A 22 4.80 8.84 3.26
C ARG A 22 6.08 9.38 3.87
N LYS A 23 6.01 10.02 5.04
CA LYS A 23 7.14 10.71 5.68
C LYS A 23 7.65 10.01 6.93
N SER A 24 6.84 9.16 7.57
CA SER A 24 7.24 8.49 8.80
C SER A 24 8.40 7.52 8.54
N LYS A 25 9.49 7.68 9.29
CA LYS A 25 10.62 6.74 9.30
C LYS A 25 10.34 5.47 10.11
N ARG A 26 9.21 5.42 10.82
CA ARG A 26 8.79 4.30 11.68
C ARG A 26 7.95 3.25 10.95
N ILE A 27 7.73 3.42 9.65
CA ILE A 27 7.00 2.49 8.81
C ILE A 27 7.81 2.21 7.55
N ASP A 28 7.83 0.95 7.13
CA ASP A 28 8.41 0.54 5.86
C ASP A 28 7.49 -0.46 5.16
N PHE A 29 7.63 -0.56 3.83
CA PHE A 29 6.75 -1.35 2.98
C PHE A 29 7.56 -2.45 2.29
N VAL A 30 7.14 -3.69 2.48
CA VAL A 30 7.71 -4.83 1.76
C VAL A 30 6.96 -5.01 0.43
N GLY A 31 7.70 -5.00 -0.68
CA GLY A 31 7.12 -5.23 -2.00
C GLY A 31 6.60 -6.66 -2.15
N GLY A 32 5.52 -6.83 -2.91
CA GLY A 32 4.78 -8.11 -3.02
C GLY A 32 5.64 -9.32 -3.42
N ILE A 33 6.70 -9.12 -4.21
CA ILE A 33 7.61 -10.20 -4.64
C ILE A 33 8.36 -10.88 -3.49
N ARG A 34 8.57 -10.17 -2.38
CA ARG A 34 9.26 -10.73 -1.19
C ARG A 34 8.29 -11.44 -0.24
N GLY A 35 7.00 -11.14 -0.36
CA GLY A 35 5.93 -11.83 0.35
C GLY A 35 5.99 -11.76 1.89
N LEU A 36 5.34 -12.74 2.52
CA LEU A 36 5.22 -12.86 3.97
C LEU A 36 6.53 -13.24 4.66
N GLU A 37 7.41 -13.97 3.98
CA GLU A 37 8.70 -14.40 4.55
C GLU A 37 9.57 -13.21 4.95
N GLU A 38 9.62 -12.18 4.11
CA GLU A 38 10.38 -10.97 4.45
C GLU A 38 9.75 -10.19 5.61
N LEU A 39 8.41 -10.18 5.72
CA LEU A 39 7.74 -9.56 6.86
C LEU A 39 8.13 -10.27 8.16
N SER A 40 8.11 -11.61 8.18
CA SER A 40 8.55 -12.39 9.34
C SER A 40 10.01 -12.09 9.66
N ARG A 41 10.90 -12.18 8.66
CA ARG A 41 12.34 -11.96 8.83
C ARG A 41 12.65 -10.62 9.50
N ARG A 42 11.95 -9.55 9.13
CA ARG A 42 12.16 -8.20 9.71
C ARG A 42 11.69 -8.07 11.15
N VAL A 43 10.65 -8.80 11.53
CA VAL A 43 10.19 -8.84 12.92
C VAL A 43 11.11 -9.72 13.75
N ASP A 44 11.45 -10.91 13.25
CA ASP A 44 12.31 -11.88 13.94
C ASP A 44 13.74 -11.36 14.13
N SER A 45 14.24 -10.53 13.21
CA SER A 45 15.55 -9.89 13.32
C SER A 45 15.57 -8.70 14.28
N GLY A 46 14.41 -8.22 14.75
CA GLY A 46 14.27 -7.00 15.54
C GLY A 46 14.43 -5.70 14.73
N GLU A 47 14.49 -5.76 13.40
CA GLU A 47 14.51 -4.58 12.52
C GLU A 47 13.20 -3.78 12.66
N MET A 48 12.08 -4.49 12.82
CA MET A 48 10.75 -3.94 13.02
C MET A 48 10.07 -4.58 14.24
N ALA A 49 9.21 -3.83 14.93
CA ALA A 49 8.50 -4.33 16.11
C ALA A 49 7.26 -5.17 15.75
N ILE A 50 6.63 -4.91 14.62
CA ILE A 50 5.40 -5.55 14.17
C ILE A 50 5.29 -5.47 12.64
N ALA A 51 4.67 -6.48 12.03
CA ALA A 51 4.33 -6.50 10.62
C ALA A 51 2.82 -6.67 10.43
N PHE A 52 2.25 -6.01 9.43
CA PHE A 52 0.86 -6.15 9.03
C PHE A 52 0.80 -6.70 7.60
N ALA A 53 0.14 -7.84 7.41
CA ALA A 53 -0.18 -8.38 6.10
C ALA A 53 -1.66 -8.09 5.81
N LEU A 54 -1.92 -7.39 4.71
CA LEU A 54 -3.28 -7.04 4.29
C LEU A 54 -3.68 -7.86 3.07
N TYR A 55 -4.98 -8.14 2.93
CA TYR A 55 -5.49 -8.82 1.75
C TYR A 55 -5.32 -7.90 0.52
N PRO A 56 -4.88 -8.43 -0.63
CA PRO A 56 -4.70 -7.61 -1.82
C PRO A 56 -6.04 -6.97 -2.24
N VAL A 57 -5.98 -5.69 -2.58
CA VAL A 57 -7.13 -4.96 -3.11
C VAL A 57 -7.53 -5.59 -4.45
N SER A 58 -8.79 -5.98 -4.59
CA SER A 58 -9.28 -6.53 -5.86
C SER A 58 -9.33 -5.46 -6.96
N MET A 59 -9.19 -5.88 -8.22
CA MET A 59 -9.33 -4.97 -9.37
C MET A 59 -10.67 -4.25 -9.39
N LYS A 60 -11.74 -4.92 -8.96
CA LYS A 60 -13.08 -4.32 -8.84
C LYS A 60 -13.09 -3.18 -7.81
N GLN A 61 -12.53 -3.40 -6.62
CA GLN A 61 -12.43 -2.34 -5.60
C GLN A 61 -11.57 -1.17 -6.07
N LEU A 62 -10.54 -1.44 -6.87
CA LEU A 62 -9.69 -0.42 -7.46
C LEU A 62 -10.47 0.44 -8.47
N MET A 63 -11.26 -0.19 -9.35
CA MET A 63 -12.17 0.50 -10.27
C MET A 63 -13.24 1.31 -9.52
N ASP A 64 -13.90 0.72 -8.53
CA ASP A 64 -14.91 1.40 -7.72
C ASP A 64 -14.35 2.66 -7.03
N ILE A 65 -13.09 2.65 -6.58
CA ILE A 65 -12.45 3.83 -5.95
C ILE A 65 -12.19 4.94 -6.98
N ALA A 66 -11.75 4.58 -8.19
CA ALA A 66 -11.53 5.52 -9.27
C ALA A 66 -12.86 6.16 -9.73
N ASP A 67 -13.90 5.36 -9.89
CA ASP A 67 -15.22 5.81 -10.33
C ASP A 67 -15.91 6.73 -9.31
N ASN A 68 -15.62 6.55 -8.02
CA ASN A 68 -16.14 7.40 -6.95
C ASN A 68 -15.32 8.68 -6.70
N GLY A 69 -14.31 8.98 -7.53
CA GLY A 69 -13.48 10.18 -7.39
C GLY A 69 -12.64 10.22 -6.10
N MET A 70 -12.48 9.08 -5.43
CA MET A 70 -11.71 8.96 -4.19
C MET A 70 -10.21 8.83 -4.49
N ILE A 71 -9.37 9.49 -3.69
CA ILE A 71 -7.92 9.41 -3.84
C ILE A 71 -7.42 8.07 -3.28
N MET A 72 -6.75 7.29 -4.13
CA MET A 72 -6.09 6.05 -3.71
C MET A 72 -5.03 6.36 -2.63
N PRO A 73 -5.02 5.62 -1.49
CA PRO A 73 -3.99 5.80 -0.49
C PRO A 73 -2.62 5.47 -1.11
N PRO A 74 -1.54 6.16 -0.71
CA PRO A 74 -0.22 5.95 -1.29
C PRO A 74 0.23 4.49 -1.15
N LYS A 75 0.84 3.94 -2.21
CA LYS A 75 1.52 2.63 -2.24
C LYS A 75 0.61 1.40 -1.98
N THR A 76 -0.68 1.51 -2.24
CA THR A 76 -1.67 0.45 -2.01
C THR A 76 -1.77 -0.60 -3.10
N THR A 77 -1.07 -0.41 -4.23
CA THR A 77 -1.09 -1.32 -5.37
C THR A 77 0.31 -1.45 -5.96
N TRP A 78 0.73 -2.70 -6.22
CA TRP A 78 1.96 -3.04 -6.94
C TRP A 78 1.57 -3.66 -8.27
N PHE A 79 1.77 -2.93 -9.37
CA PHE A 79 1.53 -3.43 -10.73
C PHE A 79 2.80 -4.05 -11.30
N GLU A 80 2.67 -5.27 -11.82
CA GLU A 80 3.74 -5.95 -12.54
C GLU A 80 3.27 -6.41 -13.93
N PRO A 81 4.02 -6.12 -15.01
CA PRO A 81 5.24 -5.30 -15.04
C PRO A 81 4.91 -3.82 -14.74
N LYS A 82 5.87 -3.11 -14.12
CA LYS A 82 5.78 -1.65 -14.05
C LYS A 82 5.63 -1.13 -15.48
N LEU A 83 4.59 -0.34 -15.74
CA LEU A 83 4.44 0.37 -17.01
C LEU A 83 5.74 1.10 -17.29
N ARG A 84 6.45 0.71 -18.36
CA ARG A 84 7.64 1.45 -18.79
C ARG A 84 7.16 2.86 -19.17
N SER A 85 7.76 3.88 -18.57
CA SER A 85 7.47 5.28 -18.89
C SER A 85 7.61 5.49 -20.40
N GLY A 86 6.54 5.92 -21.07
CA GLY A 86 6.50 6.06 -22.54
C GLY A 86 5.13 5.89 -23.21
N LEU A 87 4.05 5.64 -22.45
CA LEU A 87 2.71 5.53 -23.03
C LEU A 87 2.17 6.93 -23.35
N VAL A 88 2.22 7.32 -24.63
CA VAL A 88 1.54 8.50 -25.17
C VAL A 88 0.19 8.04 -25.73
N ILE A 89 -0.90 8.52 -25.15
CA ILE A 89 -2.24 8.37 -25.72
C ILE A 89 -2.49 9.64 -26.54
N HIS A 90 -2.40 9.52 -27.86
CA HIS A 90 -2.82 10.56 -28.78
C HIS A 90 -4.15 10.13 -29.40
N SER A 91 -5.23 10.79 -29.03
CA SER A 91 -6.50 10.68 -29.72
C SER A 91 -6.29 11.25 -31.13
N LEU A 92 -6.38 10.40 -32.14
CA LEU A 92 -6.47 10.84 -33.52
C LEU A 92 -7.92 11.23 -33.75
N ASP A 93 -8.20 12.53 -33.76
CA ASP A 93 -9.35 13.07 -34.48
C ASP A 93 -9.02 13.12 -35.99
#